data_AF-A0A3Q3K413-F1
#
_entry.id   AF-A0A3Q3K413-F1
#
_cell.length_a   1.000
_cell.length_b   1.000
_cell.length_c   1.000
_cell.angle_alpha   90.00
_cell.angle_beta   90.00
_cell.angle_gamma   90.00
#
_symmetry.space_group_name_H-M   'P 1'
#
loop_
_entity.id
_entity.type
_entity.pdbx_description
1 polymer ?
#
loop_
_entity_poly.entity_id
_entity_poly.type
_entity_poly.pdbx_seq_one_letter_code
_entity_poly.pdbx_strand_id
1 'polypeptide(L)' 'MGQRGSKQPEARVLLLGLDNAGKSTLLYKMKHNASVSTVPTIGFNVEMFEHLTDTALLG' A
#
# COMPACT_ATOMS: atom_id res chain seq x y z
N MET A 1 3.63 25.58 24.27
CA MET A 1 4.22 25.06 23.02
C MET A 1 3.98 23.56 22.99
N GLY A 2 3.02 23.08 22.20
CA GLY A 2 2.70 21.65 22.11
C GLY A 2 2.57 21.26 20.65
N GLN A 3 3.59 20.58 20.11
CA GLN A 3 3.45 19.92 18.81
C GLN A 3 2.80 18.56 19.05
N ARG A 4 1.53 18.43 18.64
CA ARG A 4 0.89 17.13 18.48
C ARG A 4 1.44 16.49 17.20
N GLY A 5 2.53 15.76 17.32
CA GLY A 5 2.90 14.77 16.31
C GLY A 5 1.95 13.59 16.41
N SER A 6 0.77 13.67 15.78
CA SER A 6 -0.07 12.48 15.64
C SER A 6 0.61 11.55 14.65
N LYS A 7 1.24 10.48 15.13
CA LYS A 7 1.58 9.33 14.28
C LYS A 7 0.30 8.92 13.55
N GLN A 8 0.34 8.87 12.23
CA GLN A 8 -0.76 8.32 11.44
C GLN A 8 -1.02 6.88 11.95
N PRO A 9 -2.28 6.51 12.23
CA PRO A 9 -2.58 5.16 12.70
C PRO A 9 -2.29 4.14 11.60
N GLU A 10 -1.75 2.98 12.00
CA GLU A 10 -1.53 1.85 11.09
C GLU A 10 -2.89 1.37 10.54
N ALA A 11 -3.04 1.36 9.22
CA ALA A 11 -4.21 0.84 8.55
C ALA A 11 -3.96 -0.59 8.05
N ARG A 12 -4.93 -1.49 8.28
CA ARG A 12 -4.93 -2.84 7.74
C ARG A 12 -6.01 -2.96 6.67
N VAL A 13 -5.60 -3.26 5.45
CA VAL A 13 -6.49 -3.31 4.28
C VAL A 13 -6.53 -4.72 3.72
N LEU A 14 -7.73 -5.24 3.47
CA LEU A 14 -7.95 -6.52 2.78
C LEU A 14 -8.41 -6.25 1.36
N LEU A 15 -7.63 -6.70 0.37
CA LEU A 15 -8.01 -6.61 -1.04
C LEU A 15 -8.86 -7.83 -1.44
N LEU A 16 -10.12 -7.61 -1.78
CA LEU A 16 -11.05 -8.62 -2.27
C LEU A 16 -11.38 -8.42 -3.75
N GLY A 17 -11.81 -9.49 -4.42
CA GLY A 17 -12.20 -9.45 -5.84
C GLY A 17 -12.09 -10.82 -6.50
N LEU A 18 -12.64 -10.94 -7.71
CA LEU A 18 -12.61 -12.16 -8.52
C LEU A 18 -11.18 -12.65 -8.80
N ASP A 19 -11.08 -13.89 -9.25
CA ASP A 19 -9.85 -14.45 -9.79
C ASP A 19 -9.36 -13.58 -10.96
N ASN A 20 -8.05 -13.36 -11.03
CA ASN A 20 -7.41 -12.50 -12.04
C ASN A 20 -7.87 -11.03 -12.06
N ALA A 21 -8.60 -10.51 -11.06
CA ALA A 21 -8.99 -9.10 -10.97
C ALA A 21 -7.82 -8.09 -10.79
N GLY A 22 -6.56 -8.55 -10.77
CA GLY A 22 -5.38 -7.69 -10.67
C GLY A 22 -4.98 -7.26 -9.25
N LYS A 23 -5.52 -7.92 -8.21
CA LYS A 23 -5.26 -7.58 -6.79
C LYS A 23 -3.76 -7.52 -6.46
N SER A 24 -3.01 -8.56 -6.81
CA SER A 24 -1.57 -8.62 -6.57
C SER A 24 -0.81 -7.58 -7.40
N THR A 25 -1.21 -7.36 -8.66
CA THR A 25 -0.62 -6.33 -9.52
C THR A 25 -0.77 -4.93 -8.91
N LEU A 26 -1.95 -4.62 -8.36
CA LEU A 26 -2.19 -3.35 -7.65
C LEU A 26 -1.33 -3.23 -6.40
N LEU A 27 -1.29 -4.28 -5.57
CA LEU A 27 -0.49 -4.32 -4.36
C LEU A 27 1.01 -4.06 -4.63
N TYR A 28 1.59 -4.73 -5.62
CA TYR A 28 2.98 -4.52 -6.00
C TYR A 28 3.22 -3.14 -6.62
N LYS A 29 2.27 -2.62 -7.39
CA LYS A 29 2.36 -1.25 -7.91
C LYS A 29 2.38 -0.23 -6.76
N MET A 30 1.55 -0.39 -5.74
CA MET A 30 1.55 0.47 -4.55
C MET A 30 2.86 0.37 -3.77
N LYS A 31 3.40 -0.85 -3.60
CA LYS A 31 4.63 -1.09 -2.85
C LYS A 31 5.90 -0.57 -3.55
N HIS A 32 5.99 -0.74 -4.86
CA HIS A 32 7.21 -0.48 -5.63
C HIS A 32 7.14 0.75 -6.54
N ASN A 33 5.98 1.42 -6.61
CA ASN A 33 5.71 2.52 -7.53
C ASN A 33 6.07 2.21 -9.00
N ALA A 34 5.96 0.93 -9.39
CA ALA A 34 6.34 0.42 -10.71
C ALA A 34 5.35 -0.66 -11.18
N SER A 35 5.17 -0.79 -12.49
CA SER A 35 4.37 -1.88 -13.07
C SER A 35 5.19 -3.17 -13.10
N VAL A 36 4.80 -4.15 -12.29
CA VAL A 36 5.48 -5.45 -12.20
C VAL A 36 4.57 -6.53 -12.77
N SER A 37 5.13 -7.42 -13.60
CA SER A 37 4.42 -8.63 -14.04
C SER A 37 4.27 -9.60 -12.88
N THR A 38 3.05 -10.08 -12.66
CA THR A 38 2.72 -10.99 -11.55
C THR A 38 2.29 -12.36 -12.06
N VAL A 39 2.55 -13.39 -11.28
CA VAL A 39 1.95 -14.73 -11.45
C VAL A 39 0.71 -14.88 -10.56
N PRO A 40 -0.23 -15.81 -10.86
CA PRO A 40 -1.33 -16.13 -9.96
C PRO A 40 -0.83 -16.45 -8.56
N THR A 41 -1.42 -15.81 -7.56
CA THR A 41 -1.01 -15.99 -6.16
C THR A 41 -1.63 -17.27 -5.61
N ILE A 42 -0.81 -18.13 -5.01
CA ILE A 42 -1.28 -19.28 -4.23
C ILE A 42 -1.54 -18.78 -2.81
N GLY A 43 -2.78 -18.86 -2.33
CA GLY A 43 -3.15 -18.37 -0.99
C GLY A 43 -3.31 -16.84 -0.93
N PHE A 44 -2.62 -16.19 0.03
CA PHE A 44 -2.68 -14.74 0.26
C PHE A 44 -1.28 -14.12 0.33
N ASN A 45 -1.17 -12.83 0.00
CA ASN A 45 0.07 -12.04 0.16
C ASN A 45 -0.16 -10.86 1.12
N VAL A 46 0.85 -10.50 1.91
CA VAL A 46 0.80 -9.34 2.83
C VAL A 46 2.00 -8.45 2.55
N GLU A 47 1.72 -7.18 2.23
CA GLU A 47 2.75 -6.17 2.04
C GLU A 47 2.50 -4.98 2.97
N MET A 48 3.56 -4.48 3.59
CA MET A 48 3.55 -3.25 4.38
C MET A 48 4.20 -2.13 3.58
N PHE A 49 3.54 -1.00 3.38
CA PHE A 49 4.15 0.18 2.76
C PHE A 49 3.73 1.45 3.48
N GLU A 50 4.64 2.42 3.53
CA GLU A 50 4.35 3.74 4.05
C GLU A 50 3.84 4.62 2.91
N HIS A 51 2.72 5.28 3.14
CA HIS A 51 2.32 6.37 2.27
C HIS A 51 3.04 7.62 2.75
N LEU A 52 4.09 8.03 2.01
CA LEU A 52 4.70 9.33 2.20
C LEU A 52 3.70 10.37 1.70
N THR A 53 2.84 10.85 2.61
CA THR A 53 2.10 12.09 2.38
C THR A 53 3.12 13.20 2.24
N ASP A 54 3.17 13.82 1.07
CA ASP A 54 4.11 14.88 0.70
C ASP A 54 3.76 16.23 1.36
N THR A 55 3.38 16.18 2.64
CA THR A 55 3.17 17.37 3.46
C THR A 55 4.50 18.01 3.91
N ALA A 56 5.63 17.35 3.64
CA ALA A 56 6.97 17.85 3.96
C ALA A 56 7.58 18.76 2.88
N LEU A 57 7.01 18.81 1.66
CA LEU A 57 7.46 19.70 0.57
C LEU A 57 6.63 20.99 0.45
N LEU A 58 5.62 21.18 1.30
CA LEU A 58 4.78 22.38 1.37
C LEU A 58 5.13 23.29 2.57
N GLY A 59 6.31 23.10 3.17
CA GLY A 59 6.86 23.93 4.24
C GLY A 59 8.07 24.73 3.80
#